data_AF-A0A917V9Z9-F1
#
_entry.id   AF-A0A917V9Z9-F1
#
_cell.length_a   1.000
_cell.length_b   1.000
_cell.length_c   1.000
_cell.angle_alpha   90.00
_cell.angle_beta   90.00
_cell.angle_gamma   90.00
#
_symmetry.space_group_name_H-M   'P 1'
#
loop_
_entity.id
_entity.type
_entity.pdbx_description
1 polymer ?
#
loop_
_entity_poly.entity_id
_entity_poly.type
_entity_poly.pdbx_seq_one_letter_code
_entity_poly.pdbx_strand_id
1 'polypeptide(L)'
;MTTMKKSQAGSRRIVRMSTGAMSHVQTIKPRTPIAVPAANPGQDETGLDQLDPQSTPGRDAKHFRGIITARKQVAAAEEALHAAVRAAREAGDSWTVIGMALGTTRQAAFQPFGK
;
A
#
# COMPACT_ATOMS: atom_id res chain seq x y z
N MET A 1 -30.53 0.63 41.73
CA MET A 1 -30.04 -0.57 41.02
C MET A 1 -30.79 -0.63 39.69
N THR A 2 -30.13 -0.28 38.59
CA THR A 2 -30.73 -0.14 37.25
C THR A 2 -30.10 -1.16 36.33
N THR A 3 -30.88 -2.10 35.79
CA THR A 3 -30.41 -3.13 34.86
C THR A 3 -30.89 -2.87 33.42
N MET A 4 -29.91 -2.60 32.56
CA MET A 4 -29.69 -3.12 31.20
C MET A 4 -30.83 -3.21 30.15
N LYS A 5 -30.71 -2.35 29.13
CA LYS A 5 -30.35 -2.62 27.71
C LYS A 5 -30.99 -3.83 26.98
N LYS A 6 -31.84 -3.53 25.98
CA LYS A 6 -32.04 -4.35 24.75
C LYS A 6 -32.49 -3.42 23.61
N SER A 7 -31.57 -3.03 22.71
CA SER A 7 -31.45 -3.56 21.35
C SER A 7 -32.77 -3.50 20.55
N GLN A 8 -32.92 -2.45 19.73
CA GLN A 8 -33.78 -2.51 18.55
C GLN A 8 -33.06 -1.86 17.36
N ALA A 9 -32.55 -2.73 16.49
CA ALA A 9 -32.18 -2.39 15.12
C ALA A 9 -33.47 -2.34 14.27
N GLY A 10 -33.58 -1.34 13.40
CA GLY A 10 -34.72 -1.25 12.49
C GLY A 10 -34.91 0.12 11.84
N SER A 11 -33.85 0.72 11.28
CA SER A 11 -34.01 1.95 10.50
C SER A 11 -33.98 1.61 9.01
N ARG A 12 -35.17 1.51 8.42
CA ARG A 12 -35.39 1.51 6.97
C ARG A 12 -36.64 2.32 6.69
N ARG A 13 -36.48 3.43 5.95
CA ARG A 13 -37.16 3.70 4.67
C ARG A 13 -36.92 5.16 4.28
N ILE A 14 -35.90 5.41 3.47
CA ILE A 14 -35.81 6.64 2.66
C ILE A 14 -36.40 6.29 1.29
N VAL A 15 -37.66 6.68 1.08
CA VAL A 15 -38.28 6.72 -0.25
C VAL A 15 -37.69 7.92 -0.98
N ARG A 16 -36.91 7.68 -2.05
CA ARG A 16 -36.51 8.74 -2.98
C ARG A 16 -37.33 8.57 -4.25
N MET A 17 -38.29 9.45 -4.45
CA MET A 17 -39.00 9.63 -5.72
C MET A 17 -38.19 10.62 -6.56
N SER A 18 -37.77 10.25 -7.76
CA SER A 18 -37.52 11.23 -8.84
C SER A 18 -37.45 10.52 -10.20
N THR A 19 -38.57 10.55 -10.89
CA THR A 19 -38.80 10.78 -12.31
C THR A 19 -37.58 10.98 -13.21
N GLY A 20 -37.45 10.10 -14.21
CA GLY A 20 -37.30 10.45 -15.63
C GLY A 20 -36.01 11.14 -16.10
N ALA A 21 -35.09 10.36 -16.67
CA ALA A 21 -34.36 10.73 -17.88
C ALA A 21 -33.93 9.46 -18.61
N MET A 22 -34.44 9.29 -19.83
CA MET A 22 -34.08 8.19 -20.73
C MET A 22 -32.57 8.22 -20.98
N SER A 23 -31.86 7.21 -20.47
CA SER A 23 -30.44 7.03 -20.78
C SER A 23 -30.34 6.55 -22.22
N HIS A 24 -29.86 7.44 -23.09
CA HIS A 24 -29.39 7.09 -24.43
C HIS A 24 -28.18 6.16 -24.26
N VAL A 25 -28.41 4.85 -24.30
CA VAL A 25 -27.34 3.86 -24.32
C VAL A 25 -26.70 3.95 -25.70
N GLN A 26 -25.65 4.77 -25.81
CA GLN A 26 -24.77 4.77 -26.95
C GLN A 26 -24.14 3.38 -27.02
N THR A 27 -24.47 2.59 -28.05
CA THR A 27 -23.79 1.34 -28.37
C THR A 27 -22.31 1.63 -28.61
N ILE A 28 -21.50 1.46 -27.56
CA ILE A 28 -20.05 1.46 -27.65
C ILE A 28 -19.67 0.16 -28.34
N LYS A 29 -19.20 0.26 -29.60
CA LYS A 29 -18.55 -0.87 -30.30
C LYS A 29 -17.48 -1.47 -29.37
N PRO A 30 -17.38 -2.80 -29.23
CA PRO A 30 -16.31 -3.39 -28.46
C PRO A 30 -14.97 -2.92 -29.04
N ARG A 31 -14.16 -2.28 -28.20
CA ARG A 31 -12.81 -1.85 -28.53
C ARG A 31 -12.05 -3.11 -28.94
N THR A 32 -11.56 -3.16 -30.18
CA THR A 32 -10.74 -4.28 -30.65
C THR A 32 -9.64 -4.52 -29.64
N PRO A 33 -9.46 -5.75 -29.13
CA PRO A 33 -8.36 -6.05 -28.23
C PRO A 33 -7.06 -5.73 -28.98
N ILE A 34 -6.26 -4.83 -28.41
CA ILE A 34 -4.90 -4.62 -28.89
C ILE A 34 -4.22 -5.98 -28.75
N ALA A 35 -3.84 -6.58 -29.86
CA ALA A 35 -3.00 -7.77 -29.83
C ALA A 35 -1.68 -7.35 -29.17
N VAL A 36 -1.51 -7.70 -27.91
CA VAL A 36 -0.21 -7.63 -27.24
C VAL A 36 0.66 -8.63 -28.00
N PRO A 37 1.71 -8.20 -28.74
CA PRO A 37 2.59 -9.16 -29.38
C PRO A 37 3.12 -10.09 -28.30
N ALA A 38 3.11 -11.40 -28.57
CA ALA A 38 3.65 -12.40 -27.67
C ALA A 38 5.02 -11.93 -27.18
N ALA A 39 5.19 -11.88 -25.85
CA ALA A 39 6.43 -11.48 -25.22
C ALA A 39 7.60 -12.19 -25.91
N ASN A 40 8.50 -11.41 -26.51
CA ASN A 40 9.63 -11.95 -27.25
C ASN A 40 10.53 -12.68 -26.24
N PRO A 41 10.70 -14.02 -26.32
CA PRO A 41 11.31 -14.82 -25.25
C PRO A 41 12.83 -14.67 -25.13
N GLY A 42 13.37 -13.50 -25.45
CA GLY A 42 14.79 -13.16 -25.31
C GLY A 42 15.02 -11.70 -24.94
N GLN A 43 14.01 -11.00 -24.42
CA GLN A 43 14.21 -9.70 -23.79
C GLN A 43 14.33 -9.92 -22.29
N ASP A 44 15.52 -9.71 -21.74
CA ASP A 44 15.70 -9.64 -20.30
C ASP A 44 14.73 -8.56 -19.76
N GLU A 45 14.03 -8.83 -18.66
CA GLU A 45 13.00 -7.92 -18.10
C GLU A 45 13.53 -6.49 -17.83
N THR A 46 14.85 -6.36 -17.77
CA THR A 46 15.58 -5.11 -17.56
C THR A 46 15.79 -4.27 -18.83
N GLY A 47 15.60 -4.84 -20.02
CA GLY A 47 15.81 -4.19 -21.32
C GLY A 47 17.28 -3.84 -21.63
N LEU A 48 18.22 -4.35 -20.84
CA LEU A 48 19.64 -4.00 -20.93
C LEU A 48 20.33 -4.55 -22.19
N ASP A 49 19.83 -5.65 -22.77
CA ASP A 49 20.38 -6.25 -24.00
C ASP A 49 20.34 -5.32 -25.22
N GLN A 50 19.49 -4.30 -25.17
CA GLN A 50 19.32 -3.31 -26.24
C GLN A 50 20.32 -2.15 -26.13
N LEU A 51 21.07 -2.05 -25.03
CA LEU A 51 22.05 -0.99 -24.82
C LEU A 51 23.44 -1.44 -25.27
N ASP A 52 23.99 -0.77 -26.27
CA ASP A 52 25.40 -0.92 -26.64
C ASP A 52 26.27 0.03 -25.78
N PRO A 53 27.28 -0.49 -25.04
CA PRO A 53 28.16 0.33 -24.20
C PRO A 53 28.98 1.38 -24.96
N GLN A 54 29.25 1.17 -26.26
CA GLN A 54 30.02 2.11 -27.07
C GLN A 54 29.20 3.35 -27.47
N SER A 55 27.89 3.16 -27.68
CA SER A 55 26.95 4.25 -28.00
C SER A 55 26.19 4.78 -26.78
N THR A 56 26.22 4.07 -25.65
CA THR A 56 25.57 4.44 -24.38
C THR A 56 26.60 4.57 -23.25
N PRO A 57 27.46 5.62 -23.26
CA PRO A 57 28.44 5.82 -22.21
C PRO A 57 27.74 5.99 -20.86
N GLY A 58 28.08 5.10 -19.91
CA GLY A 58 27.49 5.10 -18.58
C GLY A 58 27.77 6.40 -17.84
N ARG A 59 26.71 7.10 -17.41
CA ARG A 59 26.85 8.24 -16.49
C ARG A 59 27.28 7.75 -15.10
N ASP A 60 28.06 8.55 -14.38
CA ASP A 60 28.41 8.26 -12.98
C ASP A 60 27.16 7.92 -12.16
N ALA A 61 27.13 6.67 -11.68
CA ALA A 61 26.02 6.10 -10.93
C ALA A 61 25.99 6.52 -9.45
N LYS A 62 26.84 7.47 -9.02
CA LYS A 62 26.90 7.95 -7.63
C LYS A 62 25.53 8.25 -7.02
N HIS A 63 24.65 8.96 -7.74
CA HIS A 63 23.31 9.27 -7.24
C HIS A 63 22.44 8.02 -7.07
N PHE A 64 22.47 7.10 -8.03
CA PHE A 64 21.74 5.83 -7.93
C PHE A 64 22.24 4.96 -6.78
N ARG A 65 23.57 4.86 -6.60
CA ARG A 65 24.17 4.17 -5.45
C ARG A 65 23.74 4.81 -4.12
N GLY A 66 23.66 6.14 -4.08
CA GLY A 66 23.12 6.90 -2.94
C GLY A 66 21.68 6.49 -2.61
N ILE A 67 20.80 6.46 -3.62
CA ILE A 67 19.40 6.05 -3.46
C ILE A 67 19.30 4.60 -2.96
N ILE A 68 20.06 3.67 -3.54
CA ILE A 68 20.08 2.27 -3.12
C ILE A 68 20.53 2.15 -1.66
N THR A 69 21.56 2.90 -1.28
CA THR A 69 22.09 2.91 0.09
C THR A 69 21.07 3.46 1.07
N ALA A 70 20.45 4.60 0.77
CA ALA A 70 19.38 5.19 1.59
C ALA A 70 18.20 4.22 1.76
N ARG A 71 17.76 3.58 0.68
CA ARG A 71 16.68 2.57 0.74
C ARG A 71 17.05 1.40 1.67
N LYS A 72 18.28 0.89 1.59
CA LYS A 72 18.75 -0.18 2.48
C LYS A 72 18.77 0.27 3.94
N GLN A 73 19.19 1.50 4.21
CA GLN A 73 19.19 2.06 5.56
C GLN A 73 17.77 2.20 6.11
N VAL A 74 16.81 2.65 5.30
CA VAL A 74 15.39 2.71 5.69
C VAL A 74 14.88 1.32 6.05
N ALA A 75 15.10 0.32 5.20
CA ALA A 75 14.66 -1.06 5.46
C ALA A 75 15.29 -1.63 6.75
N ALA A 76 16.59 -1.39 6.97
CA ALA A 76 17.28 -1.83 8.19
C ALA A 76 16.75 -1.11 9.44
N ALA A 77 16.45 0.19 9.35
CA ALA A 77 15.88 0.96 10.44
C ALA A 77 14.45 0.50 10.78
N GLU A 78 13.65 0.19 9.76
CA GLU A 78 12.30 -0.39 9.94
C GLU A 78 12.38 -1.75 10.65
N GLU A 79 13.28 -2.64 10.22
CA GLU A 79 13.48 -3.94 10.87
C GLU A 79 13.90 -3.78 12.34
N ALA A 80 14.86 -2.90 12.62
CA ALA A 80 15.30 -2.60 13.97
C ALA A 80 14.17 -2.03 14.85
N LEU A 81 13.32 -1.16 14.29
CA LEU A 81 12.15 -0.63 14.98
C LEU A 81 11.14 -1.73 15.33
N HIS A 82 10.85 -2.62 14.37
CA HIS A 82 9.97 -3.78 14.61
C HIS A 82 10.52 -4.70 15.71
N ALA A 83 11.82 -4.97 15.71
CA ALA A 83 12.47 -5.77 16.74
C ALA A 83 12.37 -5.11 18.12
N ALA A 84 12.62 -3.80 18.21
CA ALA A 84 12.50 -3.06 19.47
C ALA A 84 11.06 -3.05 20.01
N VAL A 85 10.06 -2.85 19.15
CA VAL A 85 8.65 -2.91 19.54
C VAL A 85 8.28 -4.31 20.03
N ARG A 86 8.76 -5.37 19.37
CA ARG A 86 8.54 -6.75 19.83
C ARG A 86 9.14 -6.99 21.20
N ALA A 87 10.39 -6.58 21.41
CA ALA A 87 11.06 -6.72 22.71
C ALA A 87 10.29 -6.00 23.84
N ALA A 88 9.79 -4.79 23.57
CA ALA A 88 8.94 -4.07 24.53
C ALA A 88 7.64 -4.83 24.85
N ARG A 89 6.99 -5.41 23.83
CA ARG A 89 5.79 -6.25 24.02
C ARG A 89 6.08 -7.52 24.83
N GLU A 90 7.22 -8.17 24.59
CA GLU A 90 7.68 -9.35 25.33
C GLU A 90 8.00 -9.01 26.80
N ALA A 91 8.54 -7.81 27.04
CA ALA A 91 8.74 -7.27 28.39
C ALA A 91 7.42 -6.91 29.11
N GLY A 92 6.29 -6.92 28.40
CA GLY A 92 4.97 -6.64 28.94
C GLY A 92 4.51 -5.19 28.80
N ASP A 93 5.26 -4.32 28.12
CA ASP A 93 4.89 -2.93 27.93
C ASP A 93 3.58 -2.79 27.17
N SER A 94 2.69 -1.94 27.66
CA SER A 94 1.39 -1.72 27.01
C SER A 94 1.53 -0.98 25.68
N TRP A 95 0.61 -1.25 24.74
CA TRP A 95 0.54 -0.53 23.47
C TRP A 95 0.39 1.00 23.62
N THR A 96 -0.16 1.47 24.74
CA THR A 96 -0.23 2.91 25.03
C THR A 96 1.16 3.50 25.25
N VAL A 97 2.00 2.83 26.06
CA VAL A 97 3.39 3.26 26.35
C VAL A 97 4.24 3.23 25.08
N ILE A 98 4.12 2.14 24.30
CA ILE A 98 4.83 2.01 23.02
C ILE A 98 4.38 3.11 22.03
N GLY A 99 3.08 3.41 21.95
CA GLY A 99 2.59 4.50 21.12
C GLY A 99 3.20 5.86 21.50
N MET A 100 3.30 6.16 22.80
CA MET A 100 3.96 7.37 23.27
C MET A 100 5.44 7.43 22.87
N ALA A 101 6.17 6.33 23.01
CA ALA A 101 7.58 6.25 22.60
C ALA A 101 7.77 6.46 21.09
N LEU A 102 6.82 5.96 20.29
CA LEU A 102 6.78 6.15 18.83
C LEU A 102 6.27 7.55 18.41
N GLY A 103 5.78 8.38 19.34
CA GLY A 103 5.18 9.67 19.01
C GLY A 103 3.82 9.56 18.30
N THR A 104 3.06 8.49 18.55
CA THR A 104 1.79 8.19 17.89
C THR A 104 0.71 7.69 18.85
N THR A 105 -0.49 7.42 18.33
CA THR A 105 -1.59 6.85 19.13
C THR A 105 -1.43 5.34 19.30
N ARG A 106 -2.04 4.79 20.36
CA ARG A 106 -2.06 3.33 20.63
C ARG A 106 -2.54 2.54 19.41
N GLN A 107 -3.62 2.97 18.77
CA GLN A 107 -4.21 2.30 17.61
C GLN A 107 -3.26 2.33 16.41
N ALA A 108 -2.60 3.47 16.18
CA ALA A 108 -1.63 3.62 15.11
C ALA A 108 -0.34 2.81 15.37
N ALA A 109 0.04 2.58 16.63
CA ALA A 109 1.10 1.65 16.98
C ALA A 109 0.65 0.18 16.83
N PHE A 110 -0.57 -0.17 17.21
CA PHE A 110 -1.05 -1.55 17.12
C PHE A 110 -1.20 -2.04 15.67
N GLN A 111 -1.66 -1.21 14.74
CA GLN A 111 -1.93 -1.64 13.36
C GLN A 111 -0.70 -2.23 12.62
N PRO A 112 0.47 -1.56 12.56
CA PRO A 112 1.64 -2.10 11.86
C PRO A 112 2.38 -3.19 12.66
N PHE A 113 2.34 -3.14 14.00
CA PHE A 113 3.18 -3.98 14.86
C PHE A 113 2.43 -5.09 15.61
N GLY A 114 1.10 -5.09 15.59
CA GLY A 114 0.26 -6.00 16.38
C GLY A 114 -0.22 -7.25 15.65
N LYS A 115 0.24 -7.48 14.41
CA LYS A 115 -0.05 -8.66 13.58
C LYS A 115 1.10 -9.66 13.58
#